data_AF-A0A9X8VD63-F1
#
_entry.id   AF-A0A9X8VD63-F1
#
_cell.length_a   1.000
_cell.length_b   1.000
_cell.length_c   1.000
_cell.angle_alpha   90.00
_cell.angle_beta   90.00
_cell.angle_gamma   90.00
#
_symmetry.space_group_name_H-M   'P 1'
#
loop_
_entity.id
_entity.type
_entity.pdbx_description
1 polymer ?
#
loop_
_entity_poly.entity_id
_entity_poly.type
_entity_poly.pdbx_seq_one_letter_code
_entity_poly.pdbx_strand_id
1 'polypeptide(L)' 'KKFPSAGSAYTYAQKAISPHVGFMVGWSSLLDYLFMPMINILLAKIYLEAIFPGVPSWIFVAVLVGLMTIFNLRGI' A
#
# COMPACT_ATOMS: atom_id res chain seq x y z
N LYS A 1 8.95 -15.22 27.44
CA LYS A 1 8.72 -15.56 26.01
C LYS A 1 7.22 -15.74 25.79
N LYS A 2 6.43 -14.67 25.59
CA LYS A 2 4.95 -14.78 25.71
C LYS A 2 4.15 -14.80 24.40
N PHE A 3 4.76 -14.53 23.23
CA PHE A 3 4.11 -14.82 21.94
C PHE A 3 5.19 -15.10 20.86
N PRO A 4 5.51 -16.36 20.54
CA PRO A 4 6.60 -16.69 19.59
C PRO A 4 6.21 -16.56 18.11
N SER A 5 5.05 -15.99 17.79
CA SER A 5 4.63 -15.69 16.42
C SER A 5 3.77 -14.42 16.43
N ALA A 6 4.44 -13.28 16.58
CA ALA A 6 3.88 -11.93 16.55
C ALA A 6 3.98 -11.35 15.12
N GLY A 7 3.55 -12.12 14.12
CA GLY A 7 3.79 -11.75 12.72
C GLY A 7 2.99 -10.55 12.22
N SER A 8 1.86 -10.19 12.85
CA SER A 8 1.06 -9.05 12.42
C SER A 8 0.26 -8.40 13.54
N ALA A 9 -0.02 -7.10 13.39
CA ALA A 9 -0.86 -6.30 14.31
C ALA A 9 -2.25 -6.94 14.53
N TYR A 10 -2.77 -7.62 13.51
CA TYR A 10 -4.00 -8.43 13.59
C TYR A 10 -3.90 -9.53 14.66
N THR A 11 -2.84 -10.34 14.66
CA THR A 11 -2.67 -11.45 15.61
C THR A 11 -2.51 -10.95 17.05
N TYR A 12 -1.86 -9.79 17.20
CA TYR A 12 -1.71 -9.13 18.50
C TYR A 12 -3.05 -8.60 19.02
N ALA A 13 -3.77 -7.81 18.22
CA ALA A 13 -5.07 -7.25 18.60
C ALA A 13 -6.14 -8.33 18.87
N GLN A 14 -6.13 -9.42 18.07
CA GLN A 14 -7.01 -10.57 18.27
C GLN A 14 -6.77 -11.28 19.61
N LYS A 15 -5.49 -11.48 19.99
CA LYS A 15 -5.13 -12.20 21.22
C LYS A 15 -5.11 -11.33 22.47
N ALA A 16 -4.87 -10.02 22.33
CA ALA A 16 -4.74 -9.09 23.45
C ALA A 16 -6.05 -8.37 23.82
N ILE A 17 -6.96 -8.15 22.85
CA ILE A 17 -8.18 -7.36 23.07
C ILE A 17 -9.42 -8.23 22.82
N SER A 18 -9.70 -8.56 21.56
CA SER A 18 -10.81 -9.47 21.19
C SER A 18 -10.72 -9.86 19.71
N PRO A 19 -11.38 -10.96 19.28
CA PRO A 19 -11.45 -11.34 17.88
C PRO A 19 -12.03 -10.28 16.94
N HIS A 20 -13.04 -9.54 17.38
CA HIS A 20 -13.65 -8.47 16.57
C HIS A 20 -12.70 -7.28 16.36
N VAL A 21 -11.93 -6.91 17.38
CA VAL A 21 -10.93 -5.84 17.28
C VAL A 21 -9.76 -6.29 16.42
N GLY A 22 -9.33 -7.55 16.53
CA GLY A 22 -8.38 -8.16 15.61
C GLY A 22 -8.81 -8.01 14.15
N PHE A 23 -10.05 -8.40 13.83
CA PHE A 23 -10.62 -8.26 12.48
C PHE A 23 -10.60 -6.83 11.95
N MET A 24 -11.00 -5.85 12.76
CA MET A 24 -10.96 -4.43 12.36
C MET A 24 -9.54 -3.94 12.08
N VAL A 25 -8.56 -4.34 12.91
CA VAL A 25 -7.15 -4.01 12.69
C VAL A 25 -6.63 -4.63 11.39
N GLY A 26 -6.98 -5.89 11.11
CA GLY A 26 -6.65 -6.54 9.84
C GLY A 26 -7.21 -5.77 8.63
N TRP A 27 -8.48 -5.37 8.68
CA TRP A 27 -9.11 -4.55 7.64
C TRP A 27 -8.45 -3.18 7.47
N SER A 28 -8.17 -2.49 8.58
CA SER A 28 -7.49 -1.19 8.53
C SER A 28 -6.10 -1.31 7.91
N SER A 29 -5.34 -2.36 8.24
CA SER A 29 -4.03 -2.60 7.63
C SER A 29 -4.15 -2.90 6.13
N LEU A 30 -5.13 -3.71 5.71
CA LEU A 30 -5.36 -3.98 4.28
C LEU A 30 -5.70 -2.72 3.49
N LEU A 31 -6.54 -1.85 4.06
CA LEU A 31 -6.87 -0.56 3.47
C LEU A 31 -5.65 0.35 3.36
N ASP A 32 -4.84 0.42 4.42
CA ASP A 32 -3.58 1.17 4.41
C ASP A 32 -2.65 0.69 3.28
N TYR A 33 -2.48 -0.63 3.14
CA TYR A 33 -1.70 -1.22 2.04
C TYR A 33 -2.25 -0.90 0.65
N LEU A 34 -3.57 -0.77 0.49
CA LEU A 34 -4.19 -0.42 -0.79
C LEU A 34 -4.04 1.08 -1.11
N PHE A 35 -4.17 1.94 -0.10
CA PHE A 35 -4.11 3.39 -0.27
C PHE A 35 -2.67 3.90 -0.45
N MET A 36 -1.70 3.27 0.21
CA MET A 36 -0.29 3.66 0.14
C MET A 36 0.26 3.77 -1.30
N PRO A 37 0.13 2.76 -2.19
CA PRO A 37 0.58 2.86 -3.57
C PRO A 37 -0.27 3.86 -4.39
N MET A 38 -1.58 3.94 -4.12
CA MET A 38 -2.49 4.83 -4.83
C MET A 38 -2.11 6.30 -4.62
N ILE A 39 -1.84 6.68 -3.37
CA ILE A 39 -1.41 8.04 -3.00
C ILE A 39 -0.04 8.34 -3.61
N ASN A 40 0.91 7.39 -3.58
CA ASN A 40 2.23 7.58 -4.17
C ASN A 40 2.16 7.84 -5.69
N ILE A 41 1.35 7.07 -6.43
CA ILE A 41 1.17 7.27 -7.87
C ILE A 41 0.48 8.60 -8.16
N LEU A 42 -0.52 8.98 -7.35
CA LEU A 42 -1.21 10.26 -7.49
C LEU A 42 -0.25 11.45 -7.31
N LEU A 43 0.57 11.43 -6.25
CA LEU A 43 1.56 12.47 -6.01
C LEU A 43 2.60 12.53 -7.13
N ALA A 44 3.13 11.38 -7.55
CA ALA A 44 4.09 11.30 -8.64
C ALA A 44 3.51 11.85 -9.96
N LYS A 45 2.24 11.53 -10.29
CA LYS A 45 1.52 12.11 -11.42
C LYS A 45 1.48 13.63 -11.32
N ILE A 46 1.06 14.19 -10.18
CA ILE A 46 0.94 15.64 -10.00
C ILE A 46 2.28 16.34 -10.20
N TYR A 47 3.36 15.81 -9.62
CA TYR A 47 4.70 16.37 -9.80
C TYR A 47 5.19 16.27 -11.25
N LEU A 48 5.00 15.12 -11.91
CA LEU A 48 5.44 14.92 -13.29
C LEU A 48 4.65 15.76 -14.28
N GLU A 49 3.34 15.92 -14.06
CA GLU A 49 2.48 16.79 -14.87
C GLU A 49 2.86 18.27 -14.71
N ALA A 50 3.28 18.69 -13.51
CA ALA A 50 3.80 20.04 -13.30
C ALA A 50 5.15 20.28 -14.01
N ILE A 51 6.01 19.26 -14.10
CA ILE A 51 7.31 19.34 -14.80
C ILE A 51 7.12 19.23 -16.33
N PHE A 52 6.18 18.41 -16.78
CA PHE A 52 5.92 18.10 -18.19
C PHE A 52 4.45 18.35 -18.56
N PRO A 53 4.01 19.61 -18.60
CA PRO A 53 2.59 19.96 -18.82
C PRO A 53 2.06 19.60 -20.21
N GLY A 54 2.94 19.30 -21.18
CA GLY A 54 2.56 18.88 -22.54
C GLY A 54 2.30 17.39 -22.70
N VAL A 55 2.54 16.57 -21.68
CA VAL A 55 2.36 15.12 -21.74
C VAL A 55 1.01 14.72 -21.10
N PRO A 56 0.18 13.91 -21.76
CA PRO A 56 -1.07 13.42 -21.18
C PRO A 56 -0.85 12.70 -19.86
N SER A 57 -1.60 13.09 -18.83
CA SER A 57 -1.38 12.65 -17.45
C SER A 57 -1.53 11.13 -17.22
N TRP A 58 -2.31 10.45 -18.08
CA TRP A 58 -2.50 9.00 -18.00
C TRP A 58 -1.21 8.22 -18.32
N ILE A 59 -0.29 8.79 -19.11
CA ILE A 59 0.99 8.15 -19.47
C ILE A 59 1.84 7.96 -18.23
N PHE A 60 1.93 8.97 -17.35
CA PHE A 60 2.67 8.87 -16.10
C PHE A 60 2.11 7.77 -15.20
N VAL A 61 0.78 7.68 -15.10
CA VAL A 61 0.12 6.62 -14.33
C VAL A 61 0.46 5.24 -14.91
N ALA A 62 0.32 5.05 -16.23
CA ALA A 62 0.60 3.78 -16.89
C ALA A 62 2.06 3.33 -16.71
N VAL A 63 3.01 4.25 -16.88
CA VAL A 63 4.44 3.97 -16.71
C VAL A 63 4.78 3.62 -15.27
N LEU A 64 4.32 4.41 -14.29
CA LEU A 64 4.60 4.18 -12.87
C LEU A 64 3.99 2.86 -12.37
N VAL A 65 2.74 2.58 -12.75
CA VAL A 65 2.05 1.32 -12.42
C VAL A 65 2.77 0.14 -13.08
N GLY A 66 3.14 0.26 -14.35
CA GLY A 66 3.86 -0.78 -15.08
C GLY A 66 5.21 -1.11 -14.44
N LEU A 67 6.00 -0.07 -14.09
CA LEU A 67 7.27 -0.23 -13.39
C LEU A 67 7.10 -0.90 -12.03
N MET A 68 6.16 -0.43 -11.20
CA MET A 68 5.87 -1.06 -9.91
C MET A 68 5.46 -2.52 -10.06
N THR A 69 4.59 -2.81 -11.03
CA THR A 69 4.13 -4.18 -11.30
C THR A 69 5.30 -5.08 -11.69
N ILE A 70 6.20 -4.60 -12.57
CA ILE A 70 7.39 -5.35 -12.99
C ILE A 70 8.33 -5.62 -11.81
N PHE A 71 8.60 -4.61 -10.97
CA PHE A 71 9.46 -4.79 -9.80
C PHE A 71 8.85 -5.75 -8.78
N ASN A 72 7.54 -5.62 -8.52
CA ASN A 72 6.82 -6.51 -7.61
C ASN A 72 6.81 -7.96 -8.12
N LEU A 73 6.63 -8.19 -9.43
CA LEU A 73 6.73 -9.51 -10.04
C LEU A 73 8.14 -10.09 -9.99
N ARG A 74 9.17 -9.25 -9.99
CA ARG A 74 10.57 -9.66 -9.82
C ARG A 74 10.96 -9.96 -8.38
N GLY A 75 10.02 -9.82 -7.42
CA GLY A 75 10.25 -10.12 -6.02
C GLY A 75 11.17 -9.12 -5.31
N ILE A 76 11.29 -7.90 -5.86
CA ILE A 76 11.90 -6.75 -5.20
C ILE A 76 10.83 -6.05 -4.36
#